data_AF-A0A8T6QIP0-F1
#
_entry.id   AF-A0A8T6QIP0-F1
#
_cell.length_a   1.000
_cell.length_b   1.000
_cell.length_c   1.000
_cell.angle_alpha   90.00
_cell.angle_beta   90.00
_cell.angle_gamma   90.00
#
_symmetry.space_group_name_H-M   'P 1'
#
loop_
_entity.id
_entity.type
_entity.pdbx_description
1 polymer ?
#
loop_
_entity_poly.entity_id
_entity_poly.type
_entity_poly.pdbx_seq_one_letter_code
_entity_poly.pdbx_strand_id
1 'polypeptide(L)'
;RGQACTFVSERIYPQQSTVQVLAFAGESQQPLPFQMGLPALDLFPRELWARVMGRRLRTQTRFDLALGDVCGEVALREAIVDYLRVSRGIDCQPEQVFITHGYAASIALILHALAKPGNGMWIEDPGFPLIRPIVTRHDVEILPVPADDK
;
A
#
# COMPACT_ATOMS: atom_id res chain seq x y z
N ARG A 1 -36.26 22.55 -8.08
CA ARG A 1 -35.17 23.48 -7.71
C ARG A 1 -34.91 23.32 -6.22
N GLY A 2 -34.02 22.40 -5.84
CA GLY A 2 -33.59 22.20 -4.45
C GLY A 2 -32.54 23.23 -4.05
N GLN A 3 -32.50 23.59 -2.76
CA GLN A 3 -31.72 24.70 -2.18
C GLN A 3 -30.19 24.52 -2.12
N ALA A 4 -29.62 23.64 -2.93
CA ALA A 4 -28.17 23.59 -3.15
C ALA A 4 -27.95 23.50 -4.66
N CYS A 5 -27.06 24.34 -5.20
CA CYS A 5 -26.69 24.42 -6.62
C CYS A 5 -25.99 23.15 -7.14
N THR A 6 -26.47 21.97 -6.79
CA THR A 6 -25.97 20.68 -7.29
C THR A 6 -26.66 20.38 -8.61
N PHE A 7 -25.90 20.48 -9.70
CA PHE A 7 -26.33 20.03 -11.02
C PHE A 7 -26.03 18.52 -11.14
N VAL A 8 -27.07 17.70 -11.27
CA VAL A 8 -26.93 16.28 -11.60
C VAL A 8 -27.16 16.14 -13.11
N SER A 9 -26.12 15.77 -13.85
CA SER A 9 -26.23 15.53 -15.29
C SER A 9 -27.13 14.33 -15.57
N GLU A 10 -28.08 14.47 -16.52
CA GLU A 10 -28.98 13.40 -16.96
C GLU A 10 -28.26 12.25 -17.69
N ARG A 11 -26.96 12.38 -17.96
CA ARG A 11 -26.15 11.44 -18.76
C ARG A 11 -24.89 10.96 -18.06
N ILE A 12 -24.93 10.79 -16.73
CA ILE A 12 -23.88 10.03 -16.05
C ILE A 12 -24.26 8.55 -16.10
N TYR A 13 -23.74 7.85 -17.11
CA TYR A 13 -23.67 6.40 -17.03
C TYR A 13 -22.53 6.05 -16.08
N PRO A 14 -22.74 5.19 -15.07
CA PRO A 14 -21.63 4.69 -14.29
C PRO A 14 -20.66 4.01 -15.27
N GLN A 15 -19.49 4.60 -15.48
CA GLN A 15 -18.41 3.84 -16.08
C GLN A 15 -18.14 2.70 -15.10
N GLN A 16 -18.41 1.48 -15.54
CA GLN A 16 -17.88 0.30 -14.88
C GLN A 16 -16.37 0.35 -15.08
N SER A 17 -15.69 1.09 -14.21
CA SER A 17 -14.27 0.89 -14.00
C SER A 17 -14.13 -0.48 -13.38
N THR A 18 -13.78 -1.49 -14.18
CA THR A 18 -13.35 -2.77 -13.66
C THR A 18 -12.10 -2.49 -12.85
N VAL A 19 -12.24 -2.35 -11.53
CA VAL A 19 -11.10 -2.29 -10.63
C VAL A 19 -10.50 -3.69 -10.68
N GLN A 20 -9.51 -3.88 -11.57
CA GLN A 20 -8.63 -5.02 -11.45
C GLN A 20 -7.87 -4.83 -10.15
N VAL A 21 -8.34 -5.57 -9.13
CA VAL A 21 -7.62 -5.73 -7.89
C VAL A 21 -6.33 -6.44 -8.27
N LEU A 22 -5.21 -5.75 -8.05
CA LEU A 22 -3.90 -6.39 -8.05
C LEU A 22 -3.90 -7.38 -6.89
N ALA A 23 -4.32 -8.60 -7.15
CA ALA A 23 -4.29 -9.67 -6.17
C ALA A 23 -2.82 -9.97 -5.87
N PHE A 24 -2.39 -9.69 -4.64
CA PHE A 24 -1.27 -10.42 -4.05
C PHE A 24 -1.72 -11.88 -3.96
N ALA A 25 -1.25 -12.71 -4.87
CA ALA A 25 -1.33 -14.16 -4.86
C ALA A 25 -2.63 -14.78 -4.29
N GLY A 26 -3.48 -15.25 -5.20
CA GLY A 26 -4.44 -16.33 -4.95
C GLY A 26 -5.79 -15.90 -4.40
N GLU A 27 -6.78 -15.91 -5.28
CA GLU A 27 -8.21 -15.88 -4.93
C GLU A 27 -8.68 -17.21 -4.31
N SER A 28 -7.81 -18.22 -4.20
CA SER A 28 -8.12 -19.52 -3.62
C SER A 28 -8.03 -19.50 -2.09
N GLN A 29 -9.06 -20.02 -1.42
CA GLN A 29 -9.06 -20.22 0.03
C GLN A 29 -7.95 -21.17 0.53
N GLN A 30 -7.39 -21.98 -0.38
CA GLN A 30 -6.26 -22.86 -0.12
C GLN A 30 -5.04 -22.44 -0.96
N PRO A 31 -3.88 -22.23 -0.33
CA PRO A 31 -2.63 -21.95 -1.06
C PRO A 31 -2.25 -23.11 -1.97
N LEU A 32 -1.79 -22.81 -3.17
CA LEU A 32 -1.16 -23.79 -4.07
C LEU A 32 0.30 -24.06 -3.64
N PRO A 33 0.86 -25.24 -3.95
CA PRO A 33 2.30 -25.48 -3.78
C PRO A 33 3.13 -24.41 -4.48
N PHE A 34 4.13 -23.86 -3.77
CA PHE A 34 5.02 -22.80 -4.26
C PHE A 34 4.31 -21.48 -4.65
N GLN A 35 3.10 -21.23 -4.12
CA GLN A 35 2.44 -19.93 -4.29
C GLN A 35 3.26 -18.82 -3.64
N MET A 36 3.66 -17.83 -4.45
CA MET A 36 4.44 -16.68 -3.98
C MET A 36 3.61 -15.76 -3.09
N GLY A 37 4.27 -14.99 -2.22
CA GLY A 37 3.63 -13.88 -1.50
C GLY A 37 2.69 -14.28 -0.36
N LEU A 38 2.59 -15.57 -0.02
CA LEU A 38 1.87 -16.03 1.16
C LEU A 38 2.84 -16.38 2.29
N PRO A 39 2.77 -15.72 3.45
CA PRO A 39 3.51 -16.13 4.63
C PRO A 39 2.91 -17.41 5.24
N ALA A 40 3.64 -18.04 6.17
CA ALA A 40 3.16 -19.18 6.95
C ALA A 40 1.95 -18.77 7.82
N LEU A 41 0.73 -19.04 7.34
CA LEU A 41 -0.53 -18.59 7.96
C LEU A 41 -0.79 -19.25 9.32
N ASP A 42 -0.22 -20.44 9.55
CA ASP A 42 -0.23 -21.21 10.78
C ASP A 42 0.69 -20.60 11.86
N LEU A 43 1.74 -19.88 11.47
CA LEU A 43 2.66 -19.19 12.39
C LEU A 43 2.17 -17.78 12.80
N PHE A 44 1.00 -17.35 12.34
CA PHE A 44 0.45 -16.06 12.77
C PHE A 44 0.22 -16.06 14.29
N PRO A 45 0.77 -15.08 15.05
CA PRO A 45 0.80 -15.13 16.51
C PRO A 45 -0.54 -14.70 17.14
N ARG A 46 -1.59 -15.53 16.96
CA ARG A 46 -2.99 -15.23 17.31
C ARG A 46 -3.17 -14.78 18.76
N GLU A 47 -2.55 -15.49 19.71
CA GLU A 47 -2.68 -15.20 21.14
C GLU A 47 -2.06 -13.84 21.51
N LEU A 48 -0.87 -13.56 20.99
CA LEU A 48 -0.19 -12.29 21.22
C LEU A 48 -1.01 -11.13 20.63
N TRP A 49 -1.52 -11.31 19.41
CA TRP A 49 -2.36 -10.33 18.74
C TRP A 49 -3.64 -10.04 19.51
N ALA A 50 -4.35 -11.08 19.95
CA ALA A 50 -5.56 -10.93 20.76
C ALA A 50 -5.28 -10.17 22.06
N ARG A 51 -4.16 -10.49 22.74
CA ARG A 51 -3.76 -9.82 23.98
C ARG A 51 -3.45 -8.34 23.77
N VAL A 52 -2.69 -7.99 22.73
CA VAL A 52 -2.32 -6.60 22.42
C VAL A 52 -3.54 -5.79 21.99
N MET A 53 -4.36 -6.33 21.08
CA MET A 53 -5.58 -5.66 20.61
C MET A 53 -6.58 -5.46 21.75
N GLY A 54 -6.80 -6.49 22.57
CA GLY A 54 -7.68 -6.38 23.74
C GLY A 54 -7.20 -5.35 24.74
N ARG A 55 -5.88 -5.22 24.96
CA ARG A 55 -5.31 -4.15 25.79
C ARG A 55 -5.57 -2.77 25.18
N ARG A 56 -5.30 -2.58 23.90
CA ARG A 56 -5.49 -1.28 23.22
C ARG A 56 -6.94 -0.83 23.27
N LEU A 57 -7.89 -1.71 22.97
CA LEU A 57 -9.33 -1.40 23.03
C LEU A 57 -9.78 -0.92 24.42
N ARG A 58 -9.23 -1.46 25.50
CA ARG A 58 -9.58 -1.04 26.88
C ARG A 58 -8.95 0.29 27.29
N THR A 59 -7.81 0.67 26.70
CA THR A 59 -7.07 1.89 27.07
C THR A 59 -7.34 3.05 26.14
N GLN A 60 -7.99 2.80 25.01
CA GLN A 60 -8.24 3.79 23.98
C GLN A 60 -9.28 4.83 24.45
N THR A 61 -9.02 6.10 24.16
CA THR A 61 -9.95 7.20 24.41
C THR A 61 -10.84 7.43 23.19
N ARG A 62 -11.93 8.19 23.37
CA ARG A 62 -12.79 8.59 22.23
C ARG A 62 -12.04 9.43 21.18
N PHE A 63 -10.96 10.12 21.57
CA PHE A 63 -10.20 10.98 20.67
C PHE A 63 -9.25 10.18 19.78
N ASP A 64 -8.81 9.01 20.24
CA ASP A 64 -8.01 8.07 19.46
C ASP A 64 -8.82 7.43 18.30
N LEU A 65 -10.14 7.65 18.28
CA LEU A 65 -11.04 7.22 17.20
C LEU A 65 -11.34 8.35 16.20
N ALA A 66 -10.88 9.57 16.49
CA ALA A 66 -11.02 10.69 15.56
C ALA A 66 -10.10 10.50 14.35
N LEU A 67 -10.30 11.32 13.32
CA LEU A 67 -9.40 11.35 12.19
C LEU A 67 -7.99 11.72 12.66
N GLY A 68 -7.03 10.83 12.43
CA GLY A 68 -5.64 11.03 12.80
C GLY A 68 -4.85 11.83 11.77
N ASP A 69 -3.54 11.88 11.97
CA ASP A 69 -2.59 12.43 10.99
C ASP A 69 -2.70 11.67 9.65
N VAL A 70 -2.73 12.41 8.55
CA VAL A 70 -2.76 11.87 7.18
C VAL A 70 -1.55 11.00 6.84
N CYS A 71 -0.42 11.20 7.54
CA CYS A 71 0.80 10.39 7.41
C CYS A 71 0.74 9.09 8.24
N GLY A 72 -0.28 8.94 9.07
CA GLY A 72 -0.47 7.81 9.98
C GLY A 72 -0.04 8.07 11.42
N GLU A 73 -0.32 7.09 12.27
CA GLU A 73 -0.13 7.17 13.73
C GLU A 73 1.33 7.44 14.11
N VAL A 74 1.57 8.48 14.92
CA VAL A 74 2.94 8.91 15.32
C VAL A 74 3.69 7.78 16.02
N ALA A 75 3.05 7.12 16.99
CA ALA A 75 3.68 6.02 17.73
C ALA A 75 4.07 4.84 16.84
N LEU A 76 3.34 4.61 15.74
CA LEU A 76 3.70 3.59 14.75
C LEU A 76 4.91 4.03 13.92
N ARG A 77 4.97 5.30 13.52
CA ARG A 77 6.10 5.85 12.77
C ARG A 77 7.39 5.82 13.57
N GLU A 78 7.35 6.19 14.85
CA GLU A 78 8.48 6.06 15.78
C GLU A 78 8.97 4.61 15.90
N ALA A 79 8.05 3.66 16.11
CA ALA A 79 8.40 2.25 16.20
C ALA A 79 9.04 1.70 14.90
N ILE A 80 8.58 2.19 13.74
CA ILE A 80 9.17 1.84 12.44
C ILE A 80 10.58 2.42 12.31
N VAL A 81 10.80 3.68 12.71
CA VAL A 81 12.14 4.30 12.71
C VAL A 81 13.12 3.48 13.55
N ASP A 82 12.74 3.13 14.79
CA ASP A 82 13.58 2.32 15.67
C ASP A 82 13.88 0.95 15.05
N TYR A 83 12.88 0.31 14.45
CA TYR A 83 13.06 -0.97 13.75
C TYR A 83 14.00 -0.83 12.56
N LEU A 84 13.86 0.21 11.73
CA LEU A 84 14.69 0.42 10.54
C LEU A 84 16.14 0.73 10.90
N ARG A 85 16.37 1.47 11.99
CA ARG A 85 17.72 1.70 12.53
C ARG A 85 18.40 0.40 12.90
N VAL A 86 17.71 -0.48 13.64
CA VAL A 86 18.29 -1.75 14.11
C VAL A 86 18.42 -2.78 12.99
N SER A 87 17.39 -2.93 12.15
CA SER A 87 17.32 -4.01 11.15
C SER A 87 18.06 -3.70 9.85
N ARG A 88 18.22 -2.41 9.51
CA ARG A 88 18.77 -1.97 8.21
C ARG A 88 19.81 -0.85 8.31
N GLY A 89 20.10 -0.34 9.51
CA GLY A 89 21.03 0.79 9.68
C GLY A 89 20.55 2.08 9.05
N ILE A 90 19.24 2.21 8.79
CA ILE A 90 18.66 3.42 8.19
C ILE A 90 18.44 4.44 9.30
N ASP A 91 19.06 5.61 9.18
CA ASP A 91 18.80 6.75 10.05
C ASP A 91 17.77 7.68 9.39
N CYS A 92 16.57 7.71 9.95
CA CYS A 92 15.46 8.56 9.50
C CYS A 92 14.65 9.07 10.69
N GLN A 93 13.83 10.09 10.45
CA GLN A 93 12.93 10.68 11.44
C GLN A 93 11.47 10.26 11.19
N PRO A 94 10.61 10.23 12.23
CA PRO A 94 9.20 9.84 12.09
C PRO A 94 8.43 10.65 11.03
N GLU A 95 8.78 11.92 10.81
CA GLU A 95 8.18 12.80 9.80
C GLU A 95 8.48 12.36 8.35
N GLN A 96 9.49 11.51 8.16
CA GLN A 96 9.88 10.94 6.87
C GLN A 96 9.21 9.59 6.59
N VAL A 97 8.41 9.07 7.53
CA VAL A 97 7.68 7.80 7.40
C VAL A 97 6.21 8.09 7.10
N PHE A 98 5.68 7.45 6.05
CA PHE A 98 4.27 7.53 5.68
C PHE A 98 3.64 6.13 5.77
N ILE A 99 2.56 6.01 6.53
CA ILE A 99 1.80 4.77 6.64
C ILE A 99 0.79 4.69 5.49
N THR A 100 0.86 3.63 4.71
CA THR A 100 -0.03 3.41 3.56
C THR A 100 -0.80 2.09 3.72
N HIS A 101 -1.84 1.90 2.90
CA HIS A 101 -2.63 0.67 2.92
C HIS A 101 -1.97 -0.52 2.19
N GLY A 102 -0.65 -0.47 1.94
CA GLY A 102 0.13 -1.55 1.37
C GLY A 102 1.01 -1.14 0.19
N TYR A 103 1.65 -2.14 -0.43
CA TYR A 103 2.63 -1.94 -1.51
C TYR A 103 2.08 -1.11 -2.67
N ALA A 104 0.91 -1.49 -3.22
CA ALA A 104 0.36 -0.82 -4.40
C ALA A 104 0.05 0.66 -4.15
N ALA A 105 -0.49 0.98 -2.97
CA ALA A 105 -0.74 2.35 -2.54
C ALA A 105 0.55 3.17 -2.42
N SER A 106 1.60 2.55 -1.88
CA SER A 106 2.91 3.19 -1.71
C SER A 106 3.54 3.54 -3.05
N ILE A 107 3.54 2.59 -4.00
CA ILE A 107 4.06 2.84 -5.35
C ILE A 107 3.22 3.90 -6.06
N ALA A 108 1.89 3.86 -5.96
CA ALA A 108 1.03 4.89 -6.54
C ALA A 108 1.34 6.29 -5.99
N LEU A 109 1.57 6.41 -4.67
CA LEU A 109 1.96 7.66 -4.04
C LEU A 109 3.33 8.16 -4.52
N ILE A 110 4.32 7.26 -4.64
CA ILE A 110 5.64 7.58 -5.17
C ILE A 110 5.54 8.08 -6.62
N LEU A 111 4.79 7.37 -7.47
CA LEU A 111 4.58 7.78 -8.86
C LEU A 111 3.86 9.12 -8.94
N HIS A 112 2.84 9.35 -8.12
CA HIS A 112 2.15 10.63 -8.08
C HIS A 112 3.07 11.79 -7.67
N ALA A 113 4.01 11.56 -6.76
CA ALA A 113 4.95 12.57 -6.30
C ALA A 113 6.11 12.83 -7.26
N LEU A 114 6.59 11.82 -7.98
CA LEU A 114 7.86 11.87 -8.72
C LEU A 114 7.73 11.75 -10.25
N ALA A 115 6.67 11.11 -10.75
CA ALA A 115 6.51 10.89 -12.18
C ALA A 115 6.19 12.20 -12.91
N LYS A 116 6.72 12.32 -14.13
CA LYS A 116 6.38 13.41 -15.06
C LYS A 116 5.99 12.79 -16.39
N PRO A 117 5.07 13.41 -17.15
CA PRO A 117 4.73 12.95 -18.49
C PRO A 117 6.00 12.79 -19.35
N GLY A 118 6.15 11.63 -19.98
CA GLY A 118 7.31 11.31 -20.82
C GLY A 118 8.54 10.76 -20.08
N ASN A 119 8.50 10.62 -18.74
CA ASN A 119 9.55 9.90 -18.02
C ASN A 119 9.29 8.38 -18.07
N GLY A 120 10.35 7.61 -18.34
CA GLY A 120 10.35 6.17 -18.15
C GLY A 120 10.85 5.76 -16.76
N MET A 121 10.42 4.59 -16.28
CA MET A 121 10.87 3.98 -15.03
C MET A 121 11.62 2.68 -15.32
N TRP A 122 12.84 2.58 -14.81
CA TRP A 122 13.63 1.35 -14.87
C TRP A 122 13.04 0.29 -13.94
N ILE A 123 12.83 -0.92 -14.45
CA ILE A 123 12.30 -2.07 -13.69
C ILE A 123 13.14 -3.30 -14.02
N GLU A 124 13.53 -4.05 -13.00
CA GLU A 124 14.22 -5.33 -13.15
C GLU A 124 13.44 -6.32 -14.04
N ASP A 125 14.15 -7.10 -14.85
CA ASP A 125 13.63 -8.16 -15.70
C ASP A 125 14.47 -9.45 -15.59
N PRO A 126 13.93 -10.56 -15.04
CA PRO A 126 12.60 -10.71 -14.46
C PRO A 126 12.49 -10.02 -13.09
N GLY A 127 11.51 -9.11 -12.95
CA GLY A 127 11.24 -8.40 -11.69
C GLY A 127 9.91 -8.78 -11.04
N PHE A 128 9.56 -8.08 -9.95
CA PHE A 128 8.31 -8.32 -9.22
C PHE A 128 7.07 -7.98 -10.09
N PRO A 129 6.24 -8.97 -10.50
CA PRO A 129 5.25 -8.77 -11.56
C PRO A 129 4.14 -7.78 -11.19
N LEU A 130 3.83 -7.61 -9.90
CA LEU A 130 2.73 -6.76 -9.43
C LEU A 130 3.01 -5.26 -9.54
N ILE A 131 4.25 -4.85 -9.83
CA ILE A 131 4.56 -3.42 -10.04
C ILE A 131 4.01 -2.94 -11.40
N ARG A 132 4.05 -3.79 -12.44
CA ARG A 132 3.78 -3.36 -13.83
C ARG A 132 2.38 -2.75 -14.01
N PRO A 133 1.29 -3.36 -13.50
CA PRO A 133 -0.05 -2.77 -13.69
C PRO A 133 -0.26 -1.46 -12.93
N ILE A 134 0.50 -1.22 -11.85
CA ILE A 134 0.47 0.06 -11.12
C ILE A 134 1.10 1.14 -11.99
N VAL A 135 2.27 0.86 -12.56
CA VAL A 135 3.05 1.81 -13.37
C VAL A 135 2.31 2.17 -14.65
N THR A 136 1.78 1.17 -15.35
CA THR A 136 0.97 1.39 -16.57
C THR A 136 -0.26 2.24 -16.30
N ARG A 137 -0.91 2.13 -15.13
CA ARG A 137 -2.06 2.96 -14.75
C ARG A 137 -1.70 4.43 -14.53
N HIS A 138 -0.44 4.73 -14.26
CA HIS A 138 0.06 6.09 -14.07
C HIS A 138 0.71 6.68 -15.33
N ASP A 139 0.49 6.06 -16.50
CA ASP A 139 1.03 6.49 -17.81
C ASP A 139 2.56 6.67 -17.82
N VAL A 140 3.25 5.86 -17.02
CA VAL A 140 4.72 5.83 -16.97
C VAL A 140 5.22 4.69 -17.85
N GLU A 141 6.18 5.00 -18.73
CA GLU A 141 6.80 4.00 -19.60
C GLU A 141 7.67 3.05 -18.77
N ILE A 142 7.48 1.74 -18.95
CA ILE A 142 8.31 0.73 -18.29
C ILE A 142 9.53 0.46 -19.17
N LEU A 143 10.71 0.69 -18.61
CA LEU A 143 11.99 0.43 -19.24
C LEU A 143 12.64 -0.77 -18.55
N PRO A 144 12.53 -1.99 -19.10
CA PRO A 144 13.07 -3.18 -18.46
C PRO A 144 14.60 -3.14 -18.43
N VAL A 145 15.19 -3.57 -17.31
CA VAL A 145 16.62 -3.73 -17.11
C VAL A 145 16.89 -5.19 -16.76
N PRO A 146 17.64 -5.94 -17.59
CA PRO A 146 17.97 -7.33 -17.29
C PRO A 146 18.64 -7.47 -15.92
N ALA A 147 18.19 -8.43 -15.11
CA ALA A 147 18.78 -8.72 -13.81
C ALA A 147 20.20 -9.31 -13.94
N ASP A 148 20.44 -10.05 -15.04
CA ASP A 148 21.70 -10.70 -15.37
C ASP A 148 22.20 -10.25 -16.76
N ASP A 149 23.52 -10.34 -16.99
CA ASP A 149 24.20 -9.95 -18.24
C ASP A 149 23.97 -10.92 -19.44
N LYS A 150 22.80 -11.54 -19.54
CA LYS A 150 22.47 -12.46 -20.65
C LYS A 150 21.49 -11.87 -21.64
#